data_AF-A0A348VSZ7-F1
#
_entry.id   AF-A0A348VSZ7-F1
#
_cell.length_a   1.000
_cell.length_b   1.000
_cell.length_c   1.000
_cell.angle_alpha   90.00
_cell.angle_beta   90.00
_cell.angle_gamma   90.00
#
_symmetry.space_group_name_H-M   'P 1'
#
loop_
_entity.id
_entity.type
_entity.pdbx_description
1 polymer ?
#
loop_
_entity_poly.entity_id
_entity_poly.type
_entity_poly.pdbx_seq_one_letter_code
_entity_poly.pdbx_strand_id
1 'polypeptide(L)'
;MSGNLAGLTLTPGVYCVDAASTTTDGTLTLSGSSTDTWIFKIGTSGTGALTGTNFSVIMEGGGEPCNVYWWVAEAATLTDSHFLGTILAGAAITITRGTFDGDALAMAAVTMTGATVTGCEQAGKQVKSRCNQGVGNGPENCDPGNSNQGDPSRSNDELGGTPGDPGRMDGNGN
;
A
#
# COMPACT_ATOMS: atom_id res chain seq x y z
N MET A 1 0.68 23.96 11.47
CA MET A 1 1.35 24.43 10.22
C MET A 1 0.29 24.67 9.15
N SER A 2 0.64 25.35 8.05
CA SER A 2 -0.27 25.53 6.90
C SER A 2 -0.58 24.20 6.23
N GLY A 3 -1.75 24.11 5.58
CA GLY A 3 -2.21 22.90 4.88
C GLY A 3 -1.57 22.65 3.51
N ASN A 4 -0.84 23.62 2.94
CA ASN A 4 -0.07 23.42 1.71
C ASN A 4 1.34 22.92 2.05
N LEU A 5 1.70 21.75 1.54
CA LEU A 5 2.97 21.07 1.82
C LEU A 5 4.00 21.21 0.68
N ALA A 6 3.66 21.93 -0.39
CA ALA A 6 4.54 22.13 -1.53
C ALA A 6 5.83 22.88 -1.14
N GLY A 7 6.97 22.37 -1.59
CA GLY A 7 8.29 22.97 -1.41
C GLY A 7 8.86 22.82 0.00
N LEU A 8 8.19 22.09 0.89
CA LEU A 8 8.71 21.84 2.24
C LEU A 8 9.71 20.69 2.22
N THR A 9 10.79 20.84 2.99
CA THR A 9 11.70 19.76 3.37
C THR A 9 11.57 19.53 4.87
N LEU A 10 11.12 18.34 5.26
CA LEU A 10 10.79 18.02 6.64
C LEU A 10 11.71 16.90 7.17
N THR A 11 12.39 17.19 8.26
CA THR A 11 13.14 16.18 9.04
C THR A 11 12.17 15.23 9.78
N PRO A 12 12.64 14.18 10.46
CA PRO A 12 11.76 13.28 11.20
C PRO A 12 11.00 14.02 12.31
N GLY A 13 9.73 13.70 12.54
CA GLY A 13 8.93 14.38 13.55
C GLY A 13 7.41 14.30 13.38
N VAL A 14 6.71 15.07 14.21
CA VAL A 14 5.24 15.17 14.21
C VAL A 14 4.82 16.54 13.68
N TYR A 15 3.92 16.54 12.69
CA TYR A 15 3.47 17.71 11.94
C TYR A 15 1.96 17.87 12.05
N CYS A 16 1.50 18.89 12.77
CA CYS A 16 0.08 19.17 12.95
C CYS A 16 -0.41 20.22 11.94
N VAL A 17 -1.41 19.88 11.14
CA VAL A 17 -2.16 20.79 10.26
C VAL A 17 -3.55 20.98 10.88
N ASP A 18 -3.90 22.23 11.24
CA ASP A 18 -5.11 22.49 12.03
C ASP A 18 -6.40 22.21 11.27
N ALA A 19 -6.43 22.48 9.98
CA ALA A 19 -7.58 22.29 9.10
C ALA A 19 -7.25 21.29 7.98
N ALA A 20 -7.84 21.47 6.80
CA ALA A 20 -7.53 20.67 5.62
C ALA A 20 -6.08 20.87 5.15
N SER A 21 -5.47 19.80 4.65
CA SER A 21 -4.25 19.86 3.86
C SER A 21 -4.60 19.75 2.39
N THR A 22 -4.18 20.73 1.59
CA THR A 22 -4.42 20.75 0.15
C THR A 22 -3.15 21.16 -0.56
N THR A 23 -2.62 20.26 -1.38
CA THR A 23 -1.42 20.50 -2.17
C THR A 23 -1.69 20.16 -3.63
N THR A 24 -1.41 21.13 -4.51
CA THR A 24 -1.56 20.98 -5.96
C THR A 24 -0.22 21.32 -6.62
N ASP A 25 0.22 20.52 -7.58
CA ASP A 25 1.45 20.72 -8.36
C ASP A 25 2.69 20.98 -7.47
N GLY A 26 2.86 20.16 -6.43
CA GLY A 26 3.83 20.39 -5.36
C GLY A 26 4.63 19.16 -5.01
N THR A 27 5.84 19.36 -4.49
CA THR A 27 6.66 18.30 -3.91
C THR A 27 6.88 18.54 -2.43
N LEU A 28 6.68 17.52 -1.60
CA LEU A 28 7.09 17.46 -0.20
C LEU A 28 8.29 16.52 -0.10
N THR A 29 9.38 16.97 0.49
CA THR A 29 10.58 16.17 0.74
C THR A 29 10.67 15.76 2.20
N LEU A 30 10.79 14.47 2.48
CA LEU A 30 11.08 13.94 3.81
C LEU A 30 12.56 13.56 3.87
N SER A 31 13.32 14.25 4.71
CA SER A 31 14.78 14.08 4.78
C SER A 31 15.16 13.33 6.06
N GLY A 32 15.62 12.09 5.91
CA GLY A 32 15.96 11.22 7.02
C GLY A 32 16.39 9.82 6.59
N SER A 33 16.69 8.98 7.56
CA SER A 33 17.16 7.60 7.38
C SER A 33 16.01 6.57 7.39
N SER A 34 16.31 5.32 7.05
CA SER A 34 15.35 4.21 7.03
C SER A 34 14.78 3.84 8.40
N THR A 35 15.32 4.39 9.49
CA THR A 35 14.82 4.20 10.86
C THR A 35 14.00 5.38 11.37
N ASP A 36 13.97 6.47 10.62
CA ASP A 36 13.30 7.70 11.02
C ASP A 36 11.80 7.65 10.69
N THR A 37 11.01 8.44 11.42
CA THR A 37 9.54 8.42 11.35
C THR A 37 8.95 9.81 11.16
N TRP A 38 7.90 9.90 10.34
CA TRP A 38 7.11 11.10 10.12
C TRP A 38 5.65 10.85 10.44
N ILE A 39 5.05 11.72 11.25
CA ILE A 39 3.62 11.65 11.60
C ILE A 39 2.96 12.96 11.24
N PHE A 40 2.07 12.94 10.28
CA PHE A 40 1.22 14.05 9.91
C PHE A 40 -0.14 13.88 10.58
N LYS A 41 -0.60 14.93 11.28
CA LYS A 41 -1.92 15.00 11.89
C LYS A 41 -2.71 16.12 11.21
N ILE A 42 -3.64 15.75 10.34
CA ILE A 42 -4.43 16.69 9.53
C ILE A 42 -5.82 16.84 10.15
N GLY A 43 -6.26 18.09 10.29
CA GLY A 43 -7.53 18.43 10.92
C GLY A 43 -7.49 18.41 12.44
N THR A 44 -6.40 18.87 13.07
CA THR A 44 -6.29 18.90 14.54
C THR A 44 -7.31 19.82 15.23
N SER A 45 -8.02 20.67 14.49
CA SER A 45 -9.17 21.45 14.98
C SER A 45 -10.50 20.67 14.98
N GLY A 46 -10.52 19.43 14.50
CA GLY A 46 -11.69 18.54 14.47
C GLY A 46 -12.21 18.26 13.05
N THR A 47 -11.84 19.08 12.07
CA THR A 47 -12.20 18.90 10.65
C THR A 47 -10.98 19.13 9.77
N GLY A 48 -10.83 18.34 8.71
CA GLY A 48 -9.70 18.47 7.78
C GLY A 48 -9.53 17.24 6.92
N ALA A 49 -9.77 17.41 5.62
CA ALA A 49 -9.43 16.45 4.58
C ALA A 49 -7.97 16.60 4.14
N LEU A 50 -7.40 15.50 3.63
CA LEU A 50 -6.15 15.49 2.88
C LEU A 50 -6.48 15.48 1.38
N THR A 51 -6.03 16.47 0.63
CA THR A 51 -6.23 16.55 -0.82
C THR A 51 -4.89 16.77 -1.54
N GLY A 52 -4.53 15.85 -2.42
CA GLY A 52 -3.35 15.93 -3.28
C GLY A 52 -3.75 15.85 -4.75
N THR A 53 -3.34 16.83 -5.55
CA THR A 53 -3.52 16.82 -7.02
C THR A 53 -2.17 17.08 -7.68
N ASN A 54 -1.63 16.12 -8.44
CA ASN A 54 -0.24 16.19 -8.89
C ASN A 54 0.72 16.51 -7.73
N PHE A 55 0.46 15.87 -6.58
CA PHE A 55 1.25 16.03 -5.36
C PHE A 55 2.26 14.90 -5.26
N SER A 56 3.53 15.25 -5.10
CA SER A 56 4.63 14.29 -4.94
C SER A 56 5.18 14.33 -3.51
N VAL A 57 5.22 13.19 -2.85
CA VAL A 57 5.98 12.98 -1.62
C VAL A 57 7.23 12.20 -2.00
N ILE A 58 8.40 12.73 -1.66
CA ILE A 58 9.69 12.08 -1.93
C ILE A 58 10.50 11.99 -0.66
N MET A 59 11.51 11.11 -0.67
CA MET A 59 12.45 11.00 0.44
C MET A 59 13.89 11.22 0.01
N GLU A 60 14.65 11.79 0.93
CA GLU A 60 16.09 11.98 0.83
C GLU A 60 16.76 11.34 2.05
N GLY A 61 18.01 10.89 1.91
CA GLY A 61 18.78 10.32 3.02
C GLY A 61 18.53 8.83 3.29
N GLY A 62 17.74 8.16 2.44
CA GLY A 62 17.45 6.73 2.56
C GLY A 62 16.25 6.40 3.46
N GLY A 63 15.32 7.36 3.62
CA GLY A 63 14.04 7.13 4.28
C GLY A 63 13.26 5.95 3.69
N GLU A 64 12.36 5.38 4.50
CA GLU A 64 11.51 4.24 4.16
C GLU A 64 10.03 4.70 4.12
N PRO A 65 9.26 4.51 3.02
CA PRO A 65 7.88 5.01 2.94
C PRO A 65 7.01 4.50 4.08
N CYS A 66 7.30 3.28 4.56
CA CYS A 66 6.56 2.62 5.62
C CYS A 66 6.75 3.22 7.01
N ASN A 67 7.64 4.21 7.17
CA ASN A 67 7.75 4.99 8.41
C ASN A 67 7.03 6.36 8.32
N VAL A 68 6.20 6.57 7.30
CA VAL A 68 5.42 7.80 7.12
C VAL A 68 3.96 7.51 7.42
N TYR A 69 3.37 8.29 8.32
CA TYR A 69 2.00 8.11 8.79
C TYR A 69 1.19 9.40 8.64
N TRP A 70 -0.02 9.27 8.11
CA TRP A 70 -0.94 10.36 7.87
C TRP A 70 -2.26 10.10 8.60
N TRP A 71 -2.42 10.67 9.78
CA TRP A 71 -3.73 10.71 10.44
C TRP A 71 -4.55 11.87 9.85
N VAL A 72 -5.74 11.56 9.35
CA VAL A 72 -6.62 12.52 8.68
C VAL A 72 -7.99 12.49 9.36
N ALA A 73 -8.44 13.64 9.88
CA ALA A 73 -9.71 13.75 10.58
C ALA A 73 -10.91 13.35 9.69
N GLU A 74 -10.86 13.69 8.40
CA GLU A 74 -11.92 13.40 7.42
C GLU A 74 -11.42 12.47 6.29
N ALA A 75 -11.79 12.76 5.05
CA ALA A 75 -11.45 11.97 3.88
C ALA A 75 -10.04 12.29 3.34
N ALA A 76 -9.46 11.35 2.60
CA ALA A 76 -8.26 11.59 1.79
C ALA A 76 -8.58 11.42 0.30
N THR A 77 -8.17 12.38 -0.52
CA THR A 77 -8.35 12.34 -1.98
C THR A 77 -7.02 12.62 -2.65
N LEU A 78 -6.55 11.68 -3.46
CA LEU A 78 -5.32 11.78 -4.24
C LEU A 78 -5.65 11.64 -5.73
N THR A 79 -5.18 12.57 -6.55
CA THR A 79 -5.32 12.53 -8.01
C THR A 79 -3.97 12.81 -8.66
N ASP A 80 -3.56 11.95 -9.61
CA ASP A 80 -2.30 12.08 -10.35
C ASP A 80 -1.06 12.26 -9.44
N SER A 81 -1.09 11.69 -8.23
CA SER A 81 -0.10 11.94 -7.18
C SER A 81 0.91 10.79 -7.06
N HIS A 82 2.12 11.09 -6.58
CA HIS A 82 3.10 10.10 -6.12
C HIS A 82 3.17 10.24 -4.60
N PHE A 83 2.54 9.31 -3.88
CA PHE A 83 2.29 9.48 -2.45
C PHE A 83 2.90 8.35 -1.63
N LEU A 84 3.54 8.71 -0.52
CA LEU A 84 4.27 7.78 0.35
C LEU A 84 3.65 7.73 1.75
N GLY A 85 3.49 6.53 2.29
CA GLY A 85 3.11 6.29 3.67
C GLY A 85 1.71 5.76 3.89
N THR A 86 1.43 5.46 5.16
CA THR A 86 0.15 4.91 5.61
C THR A 86 -0.84 6.03 5.92
N ILE A 87 -2.02 6.00 5.28
CA ILE A 87 -3.12 6.92 5.55
C ILE A 87 -4.11 6.27 6.52
N LEU A 88 -4.41 6.96 7.61
CA LEU A 88 -5.48 6.64 8.56
C LEU A 88 -6.56 7.73 8.46
N ALA A 89 -7.59 7.49 7.65
CA ALA A 89 -8.64 8.45 7.37
C ALA A 89 -9.90 8.20 8.20
N GLY A 90 -10.43 9.26 8.82
CA GLY A 90 -11.71 9.25 9.53
C GLY A 90 -12.93 9.09 8.62
N ALA A 91 -12.76 9.21 7.30
CA ALA A 91 -13.79 8.94 6.30
C ALA A 91 -13.23 8.11 5.13
N ALA A 92 -13.76 8.30 3.92
CA ALA A 92 -13.34 7.55 2.73
C ALA A 92 -11.96 7.96 2.21
N ILE A 93 -11.27 7.04 1.54
CA ILE A 93 -10.05 7.32 0.78
C ILE A 93 -10.35 7.14 -0.72
N THR A 94 -9.97 8.11 -1.54
CA THR A 94 -10.08 8.03 -3.00
C THR A 94 -8.73 8.28 -3.64
N ILE A 95 -8.28 7.35 -4.49
CA ILE A 95 -7.02 7.45 -5.23
C ILE A 95 -7.34 7.30 -6.72
N THR A 96 -7.03 8.34 -7.50
CA THR A 96 -7.29 8.39 -8.94
C THR A 96 -5.98 8.61 -9.68
N ARG A 97 -5.51 7.58 -10.38
CA ARG A 97 -4.21 7.56 -11.09
C ARG A 97 -3.03 7.80 -10.14
N GLY A 98 -1.82 7.80 -10.70
CA GLY A 98 -0.59 7.99 -9.94
C GLY A 98 -0.11 6.71 -9.24
N THR A 99 0.76 6.91 -8.25
CA THR A 99 1.45 5.86 -7.48
C THR A 99 1.25 6.11 -5.98
N PHE A 100 1.01 5.05 -5.23
CA PHE A 100 0.83 5.09 -3.79
C PHE A 100 1.62 3.95 -3.15
N ASP A 101 2.68 4.30 -2.43
CA ASP A 101 3.52 3.34 -1.70
C ASP A 101 3.23 3.47 -0.20
N GLY A 102 2.37 2.59 0.31
CA GLY A 102 1.88 2.60 1.67
C GLY A 102 0.57 1.84 1.85
N ASP A 103 -0.06 2.01 3.01
CA ASP A 103 -1.34 1.37 3.34
C ASP A 103 -2.47 2.41 3.42
N ALA A 104 -3.63 2.08 2.83
CA ALA A 104 -4.82 2.94 2.84
C ALA A 104 -5.86 2.39 3.84
N LEU A 105 -5.96 3.00 5.01
CA LEU A 105 -6.87 2.60 6.09
C LEU A 105 -7.97 3.65 6.27
N ALA A 106 -9.19 3.30 5.88
CA ALA A 106 -10.36 4.19 5.93
C ALA A 106 -11.40 3.69 6.93
N MET A 107 -12.09 4.61 7.62
CA MET A 107 -13.31 4.28 8.38
C MET A 107 -14.54 4.07 7.49
N ALA A 108 -14.42 4.36 6.19
CA ALA A 108 -15.44 4.10 5.18
C ALA A 108 -14.85 3.29 4.02
N ALA A 109 -15.22 3.58 2.76
CA ALA A 109 -14.69 2.89 1.60
C ALA A 109 -13.31 3.42 1.17
N VAL A 110 -12.52 2.53 0.56
CA VAL A 110 -11.33 2.89 -0.22
C VAL A 110 -11.65 2.68 -1.70
N THR A 111 -11.53 3.73 -2.51
CA THR A 111 -11.77 3.68 -3.96
C THR A 111 -10.48 3.95 -4.71
N MET A 112 -10.11 3.07 -5.63
CA MET A 112 -8.90 3.20 -6.46
C MET A 112 -9.27 3.11 -7.93
N THR A 113 -8.88 4.11 -8.72
CA THR A 113 -9.16 4.15 -10.16
C THR A 113 -7.87 4.44 -10.92
N GLY A 114 -7.36 3.45 -11.66
CA GLY A 114 -6.18 3.60 -12.51
C GLY A 114 -4.88 3.95 -11.77
N ALA A 115 -4.80 3.68 -10.47
CA ALA A 115 -3.62 3.92 -9.64
C ALA A 115 -2.78 2.64 -9.47
N THR A 116 -1.46 2.80 -9.31
CA THR A 116 -0.56 1.72 -8.90
C THR A 116 -0.36 1.80 -7.38
N VAL A 117 -0.58 0.69 -6.68
CA VAL A 117 -0.50 0.64 -5.22
C VAL A 117 0.50 -0.43 -4.79
N THR A 118 1.46 -0.03 -3.96
CA THR A 118 2.41 -0.92 -3.30
C THR A 118 2.19 -0.83 -1.80
N GLY A 119 1.80 -1.94 -1.17
CA GLY A 119 1.59 -1.98 0.28
C GLY A 119 2.90 -1.91 1.06
N CYS A 120 2.80 -1.53 2.33
CA CYS A 120 3.92 -1.59 3.25
C CYS A 120 4.12 -3.00 3.79
N GLU A 121 4.78 -3.84 2.99
CA GLU A 121 5.26 -5.12 3.48
C GLU A 121 6.43 -4.87 4.44
N GLN A 122 6.20 -5.05 5.74
CA GLN A 122 7.29 -5.22 6.70
C GLN A 122 8.31 -6.17 6.06
N ALA A 123 9.60 -5.83 6.10
CA ALA A 123 10.71 -6.66 5.58
C ALA A 123 10.88 -8.01 6.33
N GLY A 124 9.79 -8.60 6.81
CA GLY A 124 9.69 -9.90 7.43
C GLY A 124 9.57 -10.98 6.38
N LYS A 125 10.73 -11.44 5.89
CA LYS A 125 10.92 -12.54 4.92
C LYS A 125 10.26 -12.24 3.58
N GLN A 126 11.04 -12.33 2.50
CA GLN A 126 10.43 -12.49 1.18
C GLN A 126 9.37 -13.58 1.29
N VAL A 127 8.10 -13.18 1.17
CA VAL A 127 7.04 -14.12 0.92
C VAL A 127 7.49 -14.79 -0.38
N LYS A 128 7.97 -16.03 -0.29
CA LYS A 128 8.15 -16.88 -1.48
C LYS A 128 6.88 -16.67 -2.29
N SER A 129 7.01 -16.09 -3.49
CA SER A 129 5.91 -15.69 -4.35
C SER A 129 4.75 -16.66 -4.15
N ARG A 130 3.73 -16.26 -3.39
CA ARG A 130 2.53 -17.09 -3.25
C ARG A 130 1.78 -16.87 -4.54
N CYS A 131 2.10 -17.74 -5.49
CA CYS A 131 1.31 -18.21 -6.62
C CYS A 131 -0.11 -17.67 -6.59
N ASN A 132 -0.53 -17.09 -7.72
CA ASN A 132 -1.95 -16.91 -7.93
C ASN A 132 -2.61 -18.29 -7.71
N GLN A 133 -3.64 -18.34 -6.88
CA GLN A 133 -4.43 -19.56 -6.62
C GLN A 133 -5.36 -19.86 -7.81
N GLY A 134 -4.98 -19.42 -9.02
CA GLY A 134 -5.69 -19.70 -10.25
C GLY A 134 -5.33 -21.09 -10.76
N VAL A 135 -6.30 -21.70 -11.45
CA VAL A 135 -6.15 -22.98 -12.16
C VAL A 135 -4.83 -22.98 -12.94
N GLY A 136 -3.94 -23.93 -12.62
CA GLY A 136 -2.49 -23.82 -12.77
C GLY A 136 -1.93 -23.62 -14.19
N ASN A 137 -0.61 -23.35 -14.24
CA ASN A 137 0.39 -23.61 -15.30
C ASN A 137 1.65 -22.72 -15.11
N GLY A 138 2.17 -22.62 -13.89
CA GLY A 138 3.34 -21.78 -13.57
C GLY A 138 4.50 -22.61 -13.00
N PRO A 139 5.77 -22.27 -13.30
CA PRO A 139 6.94 -22.97 -12.76
C PRO A 139 6.94 -23.12 -11.23
N GLU A 140 7.48 -24.26 -10.77
CA GLU A 140 7.38 -24.89 -9.45
C GLU A 140 8.02 -24.17 -8.25
N ASN A 141 7.89 -22.85 -8.17
CA ASN A 141 8.22 -22.12 -6.94
C ASN A 141 7.01 -22.12 -5.97
N CYS A 142 6.00 -22.94 -6.26
CA CYS A 142 4.62 -22.50 -6.15
C CYS A 142 3.52 -23.57 -5.94
N ASP A 143 3.80 -24.67 -5.24
CA ASP A 143 2.80 -25.67 -4.82
C ASP A 143 2.48 -25.52 -3.31
N PRO A 144 1.42 -24.78 -2.91
CA PRO A 144 0.95 -24.77 -1.54
C PRO A 144 0.08 -26.01 -1.30
N GLY A 145 0.70 -27.18 -1.27
CA GLY A 145 -0.02 -28.44 -1.09
C GLY A 145 0.86 -29.66 -0.95
N ASN A 146 2.07 -29.61 -1.52
CA ASN A 146 2.88 -30.83 -1.70
C ASN A 146 2.01 -31.89 -2.37
N SER A 147 1.33 -31.47 -3.45
CA SER A 147 0.23 -32.17 -4.12
C SER A 147 0.65 -33.53 -4.66
N ASN A 148 1.96 -33.72 -4.83
CA ASN A 148 2.60 -34.96 -5.23
C ASN A 148 2.96 -35.89 -4.06
N GLN A 149 2.75 -35.51 -2.80
CA GLN A 149 3.23 -36.21 -1.60
C GLN A 149 4.70 -36.65 -1.66
N GLY A 150 5.54 -35.92 -2.40
CA GLY A 150 6.95 -36.26 -2.62
C GLY A 150 7.22 -37.30 -3.72
N ASP A 151 6.23 -37.62 -4.56
CA ASP A 151 6.37 -38.54 -5.70
C ASP A 151 6.19 -37.81 -7.04
N PRO A 152 7.28 -37.55 -7.79
CA PRO A 152 7.26 -36.83 -9.06
C PRO A 152 6.44 -37.48 -10.18
N SER A 153 5.96 -38.71 -9.99
CA SER A 153 5.17 -39.44 -11.00
C SER A 153 3.66 -39.26 -10.85
N ARG A 154 3.19 -38.57 -9.80
CA ARG A 154 1.78 -38.55 -9.39
C ARG A 154 0.99 -37.32 -9.78
N SER A 155 1.60 -36.35 -10.46
CA SER A 155 0.91 -35.17 -10.95
C SER A 155 1.19 -34.98 -12.45
N ASN A 156 0.12 -34.76 -13.22
CA ASN A 156 0.15 -34.56 -14.68
C ASN A 156 0.13 -33.09 -15.08
N ASP A 157 0.28 -32.21 -14.10
CA ASP A 157 0.47 -30.77 -14.20
C ASP A 157 1.86 -30.39 -14.73
N GLU A 158 2.86 -31.28 -14.59
CA GLU A 158 4.26 -30.98 -14.93
C GLU A 158 4.64 -31.12 -16.42
N LEU A 159 3.71 -31.51 -17.30
CA LEU A 159 4.00 -31.74 -18.72
C LEU A 159 3.13 -30.93 -19.69
N GLY A 160 2.51 -29.84 -19.21
CA GLY A 160 1.79 -28.88 -20.08
C GLY A 160 0.64 -29.50 -20.87
N GLY A 161 0.01 -30.55 -20.33
CA GLY A 161 -0.98 -31.35 -21.04
C GLY A 161 -2.27 -31.52 -20.25
N THR A 162 -3.23 -30.62 -20.52
CA THR A 162 -4.62 -30.62 -20.03
C THR A 162 -4.81 -30.18 -18.57
N PRO A 163 -5.69 -29.18 -18.31
CA PRO A 163 -6.05 -28.79 -16.95
C PRO A 163 -6.58 -29.99 -16.16
N GLY A 164 -6.05 -30.21 -14.95
CA GLY A 164 -6.65 -31.14 -13.98
C GLY A 164 -7.97 -30.57 -13.46
N ASP A 165 -8.86 -31.46 -12.99
CA ASP A 165 -10.11 -31.06 -12.35
C ASP A 165 -9.82 -30.17 -11.13
N PRO A 166 -10.65 -29.16 -10.83
CA PRO A 166 -10.48 -28.31 -9.66
C PRO A 166 -10.34 -29.16 -8.39
N GLY A 167 -9.37 -28.78 -7.53
CA GLY A 167 -9.17 -29.42 -6.25
C GLY A 167 -10.48 -29.52 -5.46
N ARG A 168 -10.74 -30.70 -4.90
CA ARG A 168 -11.94 -31.00 -4.13
C ARG A 168 -12.04 -30.05 -2.92
N MET A 169 -13.03 -29.16 -2.92
CA MET A 169 -13.49 -28.53 -1.68
C MET A 169 -14.08 -29.66 -0.83
N ASP A 170 -13.37 -30.07 0.22
CA ASP A 170 -13.93 -30.56 1.48
C ASP A 170 -12.78 -30.98 2.39
N GLY A 171 -12.55 -30.19 3.44
CA GLY A 171 -11.75 -30.59 4.58
C GLY A 171 -12.43 -31.75 5.29
N ASN A 172 -11.68 -32.80 5.60
CA ASN A 172 -12.16 -33.96 6.34
C ASN A 172 -12.44 -33.52 7.79
N GLY A 173 -13.69 -33.14 8.07
CA GLY A 173 -14.18 -32.93 9.42
C GLY A 173 -14.23 -34.27 10.16
N ASN A 174 -13.49 -34.35 11.26
CA ASN A 174 -13.59 -35.40 12.27
C ASN A 174 -14.62 -34.98 13.32
#